data_AF-A0A529FAZ3-F1
#
_entry.id   AF-A0A529FAZ3-F1
#
_cell.length_a   1.000
_cell.length_b   1.000
_cell.length_c   1.000
_cell.angle_alpha   90.00
_cell.angle_beta   90.00
_cell.angle_gamma   90.00
#
_symmetry.space_group_name_H-M   'P 1'
#
loop_
_entity.id
_entity.type
_entity.pdbx_description
1 polymer ?
#
loop_
_entity_poly.entity_id
_entity_poly.type
_entity_poly.pdbx_seq_one_letter_code
_entity_poly.pdbx_strand_id
1 'polypeptide(L)' 'MVLCVESYIGRLGGREGVKIEEQILITETGNPQLSRYPLDERLLG' A
#
# COMPACT_ATOMS: atom_id res chain seq x y z
N MET A 1 2.58 -11.68 13.66
CA MET A 1 2.56 -12.01 12.21
C MET A 1 2.84 -10.76 11.41
N VAL A 2 3.27 -10.85 10.16
CA VAL A 2 3.42 -9.68 9.28
C VAL A 2 2.65 -9.94 7.99
N LEU A 3 1.83 -8.96 7.57
CA LEU A 3 1.01 -9.05 6.36
C LEU A 3 1.31 -7.86 5.44
N CYS A 4 1.31 -8.11 4.14
CA CYS A 4 1.28 -7.06 3.14
C CYS A 4 -0.17 -6.68 2.86
N VAL A 5 -0.50 -5.40 2.98
CA VAL A 5 -1.79 -4.84 2.58
C VAL A 5 -1.60 -4.14 1.24
N GLU A 6 -2.26 -4.66 0.21
CA GLU A 6 -1.96 -4.33 -1.17
C GLU A 6 -3.16 -3.77 -1.92
N SER A 7 -2.93 -2.77 -2.77
CA SER A 7 -3.93 -2.23 -3.70
C SER A 7 -3.32 -1.99 -5.06
N TYR A 8 -3.89 -2.62 -6.09
CA TYR A 8 -3.62 -2.27 -7.49
C TYR A 8 -4.85 -1.60 -8.07
N ILE A 9 -4.69 -0.38 -8.60
CA ILE A 9 -5.76 0.36 -9.27
C ILE A 9 -5.33 0.63 -10.71
N GLY A 10 -6.08 0.07 -11.66
CA GLY A 10 -5.87 0.29 -13.08
C GLY A 10 -7.13 -0.09 -13.86
N ARG A 11 -7.31 0.51 -15.04
CA ARG A 11 -8.42 0.18 -15.94
C ARG A 11 -8.07 -1.08 -16.76
N LEU A 12 -9.06 -1.94 -17.02
CA LEU A 12 -8.90 -3.01 -18.01
C LEU A 12 -8.51 -2.43 -19.38
N GLY A 13 -7.40 -2.92 -19.95
CA GLY A 13 -6.84 -2.39 -21.20
C GLY A 13 -6.22 -0.99 -21.08
N GLY A 14 -6.12 -0.43 -19.88
CA GLY A 14 -5.41 0.82 -19.61
C GLY A 14 -3.89 0.65 -19.78
N ARG A 15 -3.22 1.75 -20.12
CA ARG A 15 -1.75 1.77 -20.28
C ARG A 15 -0.99 1.88 -18.96
N GLU A 16 -1.67 2.35 -17.92
CA GLU A 16 -1.09 2.69 -16.62
C GLU A 16 -2.00 2.19 -15.49
N GLY A 17 -1.37 1.96 -14.33
CA GLY A 17 -2.02 1.61 -13.07
C GLY A 17 -1.08 1.94 -11.92
N VAL A 18 -1.63 2.10 -10.73
CA VAL A 18 -0.87 2.39 -9.50
C VAL A 18 -0.94 1.15 -8.61
N LYS A 19 0.21 0.70 -8.12
CA LYS A 19 0.35 -0.33 -7.10
C LYS A 19 0.87 0.31 -5.82
N ILE A 20 0.16 0.07 -4.72
CA ILE A 20 0.59 0.44 -3.36
C ILE A 20 0.58 -0.82 -2.52
N GLU A 21 1.57 -0.94 -1.64
CA GLU A 21 1.73 -2.06 -0.71
C GLU A 21 2.38 -1.54 0.58
N GLU A 22 1.79 -1.88 1.72
CA GLU A 22 2.31 -1.53 3.04
C GLU A 22 2.51 -2.79 3.88
N GLN A 23 3.63 -2.85 4.60
CA GLN A 23 3.91 -3.96 5.50
C GLN A 23 3.34 -3.65 6.89
N ILE A 24 2.44 -4.51 7.37
CA ILE A 24 1.72 -4.35 8.63
C ILE A 24 2.12 -5.46 9.62
N LEU A 25 2.56 -5.08 10.82
CA LEU A 25 2.81 -6.02 11.92
C LEU A 25 1.52 -6.26 12.69
N ILE A 26 1.08 -7.51 12.79
CA ILE A 26 -0.03 -7.90 13.66
C ILE A 26 0.52 -8.22 15.06
N THR A 27 0.05 -7.47 16.05
CA THR A 27 0.34 -7.64 17.48
C THR A 27 -0.90 -8.16 18.21
N GLU A 28 -0.80 -8.38 19.52
CA GLU A 28 -1.94 -8.81 20.33
C GLU A 28 -3.07 -7.76 20.38
N THR A 29 -2.74 -6.48 20.18
CA THR A 29 -3.66 -5.35 20.41
C THR A 29 -3.85 -4.45 19.19
N GLY A 30 -3.23 -4.74 18.05
CA GLY A 30 -3.34 -3.88 16.88
C GLY A 30 -2.51 -4.29 15.67
N ASN A 31 -2.28 -3.30 14.81
CA ASN A 31 -1.73 -3.47 13.46
C ASN A 31 -0.76 -2.33 13.04
N PRO A 32 0.30 -2.04 13.82
CA PRO A 32 1.25 -0.98 13.45
C PRO A 32 1.85 -1.19 12.05
N GLN A 33 1.86 -0.12 11.25
CA GLN A 33 2.51 -0.09 9.94
C GLN A 33 4.04 0.02 10.11
N LEU A 34 4.76 -0.87 9.43
CA LEU A 34 6.23 -0.92 9.43
C LEU A 34 6.82 -0.10 8.27
N SER A 35 6.15 -0.09 7.13
CA SER A 35 6.54 0.70 5.96
C SER A 35 6.42 2.20 6.23
N ARG A 36 7.46 2.95 5.86
CA ARG A 36 7.57 4.41 6.06
C ARG A 36 7.95 5.19 4.81
N TYR A 37 8.08 4.51 3.68
CA TYR A 37 8.44 5.15 2.43
C TYR A 37 7.29 6.07 2.00
N PRO A 38 7.55 7.33 1.65
CA PRO A 38 6.48 8.26 1.28
C PRO A 38 5.84 7.83 -0.04
N LEU A 39 4.53 8.05 -0.15
CA LEU A 39 3.85 7.97 -1.44
C LEU A 39 4.28 9.15 -2.32
N ASP A 40 4.18 8.98 -3.65
CA ASP A 40 4.54 10.03 -4.59
C ASP A 40 3.59 11.22 -4.48
N GLU A 41 4.08 12.35 -3.96
CA GLU A 41 3.28 13.55 -3.70
C GLU A 41 2.57 14.07 -4.96
N ARG A 42 3.10 13.82 -6.16
CA ARG A 42 2.49 14.24 -7.43
C ARG A 42 1.18 13.53 -7.73
N LEU A 43 0.90 12.41 -7.03
CA LEU A 43 -0.25 11.54 -7.24
C LEU A 43 -1.27 11.58 -6.07
N LEU A 44 -1.05 12.41 -5.05
CA LEU A 44 -1.87 12.45 -3.82
C LEU A 44 -3.02 13.49 -3.85
N GLY A 45 -3.14 14.26 -4.93
CA GLY A 45 -4.17 15.30 -5.10
C GLY A 45 -3.69 16.69 -4.71
#